data_AF-A0A9P0VU79-F1
#
_entry.id   AF-A0A9P0VU79-F1
#
_cell.length_a   1.000
_cell.length_b   1.000
_cell.length_c   1.000
_cell.angle_alpha   90.00
_cell.angle_beta   90.00
_cell.angle_gamma   90.00
#
_symmetry.space_group_name_H-M   'P 1'
#
loop_
_entity.id
_entity.type
_entity.pdbx_description
1 polymer ?
#
loop_
_entity_poly.entity_id
_entity_poly.type
_entity_poly.pdbx_seq_one_letter_code
_entity_poly.pdbx_strand_id
1 'polypeptide(L)'
;MVIPPWIINPYGDIEETNVIIQEELTELSTNEELKAQFKNGYQQFWLQNNIPATYPVLWNIARKFLISFPSSYLVERGFSAVTNLLTKKRNRLDIISRGDLRLTLTKLTPNVDNLLVKHQVHPSH
;
A
#
# COMPACT_ATOMS: atom_id res chain seq x y z
N MET A 1 8.01 -11.31 -12.82
CA MET A 1 9.03 -10.63 -11.97
C MET A 1 9.27 -11.50 -10.76
N VAL A 2 10.52 -11.91 -10.53
CA VAL A 2 10.90 -12.70 -9.35
C VAL A 2 11.32 -11.71 -8.26
N ILE A 3 10.80 -11.88 -7.04
CA ILE A 3 11.19 -11.05 -5.89
C ILE A 3 12.55 -11.59 -5.39
N PRO A 4 13.61 -10.77 -5.34
CA PRO A 4 14.86 -11.19 -4.75
C PRO A 4 14.68 -11.71 -3.31
N PRO A 5 15.22 -12.88 -2.95
CA PRO A 5 15.03 -13.48 -1.62
C PRO A 5 15.47 -12.57 -0.47
N TRP A 6 16.51 -11.77 -0.71
CA TRP A 6 17.06 -10.83 0.26
C TRP A 6 16.11 -9.69 0.64
N ILE A 7 15.07 -9.41 -0.16
CA ILE A 7 14.02 -8.45 0.23
C ILE A 7 13.19 -9.01 1.38
N ILE A 8 12.96 -10.32 1.41
CA ILE A 8 12.18 -10.98 2.46
C ILE A 8 13.06 -11.27 3.66
N ASN A 9 14.27 -11.77 3.42
CA ASN A 9 15.24 -12.07 4.47
C ASN A 9 16.64 -11.61 4.04
N PRO A 10 17.04 -10.36 4.35
CA PRO A 10 18.35 -9.82 3.99
C PRO A 10 19.51 -10.47 4.76
N TYR A 11 19.22 -11.18 5.85
CA TYR A 11 20.21 -11.88 6.68
C TYR A 11 20.31 -13.38 6.36
N GLY A 12 19.64 -13.82 5.29
CA GLY A 12 19.74 -15.20 4.80
C GLY A 12 21.03 -15.43 4.02
N ASP A 13 21.29 -16.69 3.68
CA ASP A 13 22.36 -17.05 2.75
C ASP A 13 21.87 -16.68 1.33
N ILE A 14 22.49 -15.67 0.72
CA ILE A 14 22.04 -15.05 -0.53
C ILE A 14 23.20 -15.05 -1.52
N GLU A 15 23.03 -15.78 -2.62
CA GLU A 15 23.90 -15.70 -3.78
C GLU A 15 23.43 -14.54 -4.69
N GLU A 16 24.00 -13.35 -4.49
CA GLU A 16 23.78 -12.19 -5.36
C GLU A 16 24.98 -12.00 -6.29
N THR A 17 24.72 -11.89 -7.59
CA THR A 17 25.78 -11.81 -8.61
C THR A 17 26.22 -10.39 -8.89
N ASN A 18 25.38 -9.41 -8.51
CA ASN A 18 25.70 -8.00 -8.66
C ASN A 18 26.57 -7.53 -7.49
N VAL A 19 27.83 -7.19 -7.80
CA VAL A 19 28.83 -6.74 -6.83
C VAL A 19 28.35 -5.57 -5.97
N ILE A 20 27.62 -4.61 -6.56
CA ILE A 20 27.16 -3.41 -5.84
C ILE A 20 26.08 -3.79 -4.81
N ILE A 21 25.18 -4.70 -5.18
CA ILE A 21 24.13 -5.20 -4.26
C ILE A 21 24.77 -6.06 -3.17
N GLN A 22 25.75 -6.89 -3.55
CA GLN A 22 26.48 -7.75 -2.62
C GLN A 22 27.26 -6.94 -1.57
N GLU A 23 27.86 -5.82 -1.95
CA GLU A 23 28.57 -4.91 -1.03
C GLU A 23 27.62 -4.37 0.05
N GLU A 24 26.49 -3.76 -0.34
CA GLU A 24 25.50 -3.25 0.62
C GLU A 24 24.87 -4.38 1.46
N LEU A 25 24.63 -5.58 0.87
CA LEU A 25 24.12 -6.73 1.63
C LEU A 25 25.13 -7.22 2.68
N THR A 26 26.41 -7.22 2.33
CA THR A 26 27.48 -7.63 3.26
C THR A 26 27.58 -6.64 4.41
N GLU A 27 27.61 -5.34 4.13
CA GLU A 27 27.59 -4.32 5.16
C GLU A 27 26.34 -4.42 6.04
N LEU A 28 25.16 -4.60 5.44
CA LEU A 28 23.91 -4.78 6.17
C LEU A 28 23.96 -6.02 7.08
N SER A 29 24.53 -7.12 6.62
CA SER A 29 24.64 -8.38 7.39
C SER A 29 25.49 -8.21 8.66
N THR A 30 26.45 -7.28 8.66
CA THR A 30 27.31 -6.99 9.82
C THR A 30 26.65 -6.06 10.84
N ASN A 31 25.51 -5.44 10.49
CA ASN A 31 24.81 -4.50 11.35
C ASN A 31 23.84 -5.22 12.30
N GLU A 32 24.32 -5.54 13.50
CA GLU A 32 23.53 -6.23 14.54
C GLU A 32 22.36 -5.40 15.08
N GLU A 33 22.44 -4.06 15.06
CA GLU A 33 21.31 -3.20 15.46
C GLU A 33 20.13 -3.34 14.51
N LEU A 34 20.41 -3.28 13.20
CA LEU A 34 19.42 -3.46 12.16
C LEU A 34 18.83 -4.87 12.15
N LYS A 35 19.64 -5.88 12.50
CA LYS A 35 19.21 -7.27 12.64
C LYS A 35 18.23 -7.44 13.80
N ALA A 36 18.45 -6.75 14.92
CA ALA A 36 17.50 -6.74 16.02
C ALA A 36 16.15 -6.11 15.62
N GLN A 37 16.18 -5.04 14.82
CA GLN A 37 14.98 -4.34 14.34
C GLN A 37 14.21 -5.13 13.27
N PHE A 38 14.87 -6.01 12.53
CA PHE A 38 14.24 -6.90 11.55
C PHE A 38 13.17 -7.83 12.17
N LYS A 39 13.20 -8.05 13.49
CA LYS A 39 12.16 -8.80 14.22
C LYS A 39 10.73 -8.27 14.02
N ASN A 40 10.59 -6.99 13.66
CA ASN A 40 9.29 -6.36 13.37
C ASN A 40 8.76 -6.67 11.94
N GLY A 41 9.49 -7.48 11.16
CA GLY A 41 9.15 -7.90 9.82
C GLY A 41 9.81 -7.05 8.73
N TYR A 42 9.99 -7.65 7.55
CA TYR A 42 10.72 -7.04 6.44
C TYR A 42 10.13 -5.72 5.94
N GLN A 43 8.79 -5.57 5.95
CA GLN A 43 8.14 -4.33 5.50
C GLN A 43 8.50 -3.15 6.40
N GLN A 44 8.42 -3.32 7.73
CA GLN A 44 8.78 -2.26 8.66
C GLN A 44 10.27 -1.96 8.61
N PHE A 45 11.09 -3.01 8.46
CA PHE A 45 12.53 -2.90 8.30
C PHE A 45 12.92 -2.00 7.11
N TRP A 46 12.41 -2.27 5.90
CA TRP A 46 12.76 -1.48 4.72
C TRP A 46 12.18 -0.05 4.75
N LEU A 47 11.08 0.18 5.46
CA LEU A 47 10.41 1.48 5.56
C LEU A 47 11.02 2.42 6.62
N GLN A 48 12.11 2.03 7.29
CA GLN A 48 12.79 2.90 8.25
C GLN A 48 13.48 4.08 7.55
N ASN A 49 13.55 5.22 8.24
CA ASN A 49 14.07 6.47 7.66
C ASN A 49 15.58 6.46 7.34
N ASN A 50 16.35 5.61 8.03
CA ASN A 50 17.80 5.46 7.84
C ASN A 50 18.15 4.61 6.61
N ILE A 51 17.35 3.59 6.29
CA ILE A 51 17.64 2.64 5.20
C ILE A 51 17.86 3.32 3.82
N PRO A 52 17.05 4.30 3.39
CA PRO A 52 17.28 5.00 2.13
C PRO A 52 18.61 5.76 2.04
N ALA A 53 19.16 6.18 3.19
CA ALA A 53 20.41 6.92 3.26
C ALA A 53 21.63 6.00 3.40
N THR A 54 21.50 4.92 4.18
CA THR A 54 22.58 3.97 4.45
C THR A 54 22.73 2.93 3.34
N TYR A 55 21.62 2.44 2.77
CA TYR A 55 21.62 1.38 1.73
C TYR A 55 20.77 1.80 0.52
N PRO A 56 21.19 2.85 -0.22
CA PRO A 56 20.41 3.42 -1.30
C PRO A 56 20.17 2.43 -2.46
N VAL A 57 21.08 1.51 -2.76
CA VAL A 57 20.93 0.56 -3.86
C VAL A 57 19.89 -0.50 -3.50
N LEU A 58 20.00 -1.11 -2.32
CA LEU A 58 19.02 -2.08 -1.81
C LEU A 58 17.64 -1.46 -1.71
N TRP A 59 17.54 -0.25 -1.14
CA TRP A 59 16.27 0.45 -1.00
C TRP A 59 15.60 0.73 -2.36
N ASN A 60 16.36 1.17 -3.37
CA ASN A 60 15.81 1.48 -4.69
C ASN A 60 15.15 0.26 -5.37
N ILE A 61 15.66 -0.94 -5.09
CA ILE A 61 15.10 -2.19 -5.57
C ILE A 61 13.91 -2.60 -4.69
N ALA A 62 14.11 -2.68 -3.37
CA ALA A 62 13.08 -3.07 -2.41
C ALA A 62 11.81 -2.21 -2.52
N ARG A 63 11.96 -0.89 -2.65
CA ARG A 63 10.84 0.06 -2.80
C ARG A 63 9.91 -0.29 -3.97
N LYS A 64 10.44 -0.76 -5.09
CA LYS A 64 9.62 -1.13 -6.26
C LYS A 64 8.66 -2.27 -5.92
N PHE A 65 9.12 -3.24 -5.14
CA PHE A 65 8.31 -4.38 -4.71
C PHE A 65 7.36 -4.03 -3.55
N LEU A 66 7.82 -3.20 -2.61
CA LEU A 66 7.00 -2.75 -1.48
C LEU A 66 5.84 -1.85 -1.91
N ILE A 67 6.02 -1.05 -2.96
CA ILE A 67 4.97 -0.16 -3.50
C ILE A 67 4.07 -0.90 -4.49
N SER A 68 4.61 -1.81 -5.30
CA SER A 68 3.83 -2.45 -6.38
C SER A 68 2.63 -3.22 -5.84
N PHE A 69 2.80 -4.02 -4.78
CA PHE A 69 1.73 -4.86 -4.25
C PHE A 69 0.55 -4.07 -3.65
N PRO A 70 0.75 -3.08 -2.76
CA PRO A 70 -0.32 -2.20 -2.32
C PRO A 70 -0.96 -1.42 -3.49
N SER A 71 -0.16 -0.98 -4.46
CA SER A 71 -0.67 -0.18 -5.59
C SER A 71 -1.58 -0.99 -6.52
N SER A 72 -1.21 -2.21 -6.91
CA SER A 72 -2.05 -3.06 -7.76
C SER A 72 -3.34 -3.44 -7.03
N TYR A 73 -3.24 -3.83 -5.76
CA TYR A 73 -4.41 -4.15 -4.94
C TYR A 73 -5.36 -2.95 -4.79
N LEU A 74 -4.84 -1.75 -4.55
CA LEU A 74 -5.66 -0.54 -4.45
C LEU A 74 -6.34 -0.19 -5.78
N VAL A 75 -5.63 -0.38 -6.90
CA VAL A 75 -6.17 -0.18 -8.24
C VAL A 75 -7.27 -1.20 -8.55
N GLU A 76 -7.02 -2.49 -8.31
CA GLU A 76 -8.01 -3.57 -8.49
C GLU A 76 -9.24 -3.37 -7.61
N ARG A 77 -9.04 -3.01 -6.33
CA ARG A 77 -10.13 -2.63 -5.41
C ARG A 77 -10.90 -1.43 -5.95
N GLY A 78 -10.20 -0.42 -6.45
CA GLY A 78 -10.77 0.77 -7.09
C GLY A 78 -11.69 0.40 -8.25
N PHE A 79 -11.19 -0.39 -9.20
CA PHE A 79 -11.97 -0.86 -10.34
C PHE A 79 -13.15 -1.75 -9.91
N SER A 80 -12.96 -2.64 -8.95
CA SER A 80 -14.05 -3.46 -8.39
C SER A 80 -15.15 -2.61 -7.76
N ALA A 81 -14.78 -1.54 -7.04
CA ALA A 81 -15.76 -0.60 -6.49
C ALA A 81 -16.54 0.12 -7.60
N VAL A 82 -15.85 0.59 -8.65
CA VAL A 82 -16.49 1.23 -9.81
C VAL A 82 -17.45 0.27 -10.51
N THR A 83 -17.02 -0.95 -10.83
CA THR A 83 -17.88 -1.94 -11.49
C THR A 83 -19.09 -2.28 -10.64
N ASN A 84 -18.93 -2.46 -9.32
CA ASN A 84 -20.04 -2.68 -8.41
C ASN A 84 -21.03 -1.52 -8.35
N LEU A 85 -20.54 -0.27 -8.37
CA LEU A 85 -21.39 0.94 -8.40
C LEU A 85 -22.19 1.01 -9.70
N LEU A 86 -21.57 0.69 -10.84
CA LEU A 86 -22.22 0.72 -12.15
C LEU A 86 -23.22 -0.43 -12.38
N THR A 87 -22.95 -1.62 -11.83
CA THR A 87 -23.69 -2.85 -12.20
C THR A 87 -24.68 -3.34 -11.16
N LYS A 88 -24.46 -3.10 -9.85
CA LYS A 88 -25.17 -3.82 -8.79
C LYS A 88 -25.97 -2.96 -7.82
N LYS A 89 -25.92 -1.63 -7.88
CA LYS A 89 -26.69 -0.76 -6.98
C LYS A 89 -27.66 0.14 -7.75
N ARG A 90 -28.87 0.24 -7.20
CA ARG A 90 -30.03 1.05 -7.63
C ARG A 90 -29.59 2.34 -8.34
N ASN A 91 -30.29 2.70 -9.43
CA ASN A 91 -30.19 3.85 -10.36
C ASN A 91 -29.86 5.27 -9.80
N ARG A 92 -29.36 5.42 -8.57
CA ARG A 92 -29.17 6.67 -7.83
C ARG A 92 -27.75 6.88 -7.30
N LEU A 93 -26.84 5.92 -7.43
CA LEU A 93 -25.44 6.11 -7.03
C LEU A 93 -24.66 6.74 -8.18
N ASP A 94 -23.92 7.81 -7.88
CA ASP A 94 -23.11 8.56 -8.84
C ASP A 94 -21.67 8.60 -8.35
N ILE A 95 -20.79 8.08 -9.20
CA ILE A 95 -19.35 7.96 -8.95
C ILE A 95 -18.71 9.34 -8.73
N ILE A 96 -19.13 10.34 -9.50
CA ILE A 96 -18.41 11.63 -9.63
C ILE A 96 -19.10 12.72 -8.82
N SER A 97 -20.41 12.93 -9.00
CA SER A 97 -21.08 14.10 -8.41
C SER A 97 -21.36 13.97 -6.91
N ARG A 98 -21.58 12.74 -6.41
CA ARG A 98 -21.92 12.46 -5.00
C ARG A 98 -20.73 11.98 -4.17
N GLY A 99 -19.64 11.59 -4.82
CA GLY A 99 -18.45 11.05 -4.15
C GLY A 99 -18.63 9.65 -3.59
N ASP A 100 -19.56 8.86 -4.13
CA ASP A 100 -19.88 7.50 -3.65
C ASP A 100 -18.67 6.55 -3.75
N LEU A 101 -17.84 6.72 -4.79
CA LEU A 101 -16.60 5.97 -4.94
C LEU A 101 -15.61 6.30 -3.81
N ARG A 102 -15.48 7.59 -3.45
CA ARG A 102 -14.60 8.03 -2.36
C ARG A 102 -15.07 7.45 -1.02
N LEU A 103 -16.38 7.49 -0.74
CA LEU A 103 -16.96 6.88 0.46
C LEU A 103 -16.73 5.37 0.50
N THR A 104 -16.79 4.68 -0.65
CA THR A 104 -16.60 3.23 -0.73
C THR A 104 -15.15 2.81 -0.53
N LEU A 105 -14.19 3.58 -1.04
CA LEU A 105 -12.77 3.24 -1.00
C LEU A 105 -12.06 3.66 0.28
N THR A 106 -12.64 4.58 1.05
CA THR A 106 -12.03 5.14 2.26
C THR A 106 -12.82 4.75 3.51
N LYS A 107 -12.24 5.00 4.69
CA LYS A 107 -12.96 4.85 5.98
C LYS A 107 -13.82 6.07 6.31
N LEU A 108 -14.08 6.96 5.34
CA LEU A 108 -14.88 8.16 5.57
C LEU A 108 -16.35 7.77 5.78
N THR A 109 -16.93 8.28 6.86
CA THR A 109 -18.36 8.15 7.12
C THR A 109 -19.12 9.29 6.43
N PRO A 110 -20.33 9.03 5.91
CA PRO A 110 -21.17 10.10 5.39
C PRO A 110 -21.57 11.03 6.54
N ASN A 111 -21.63 12.34 6.27
CA ASN A 111 -22.13 13.32 7.24
C ASN A 111 -23.66 13.21 7.30
N VAL A 112 -24.16 12.34 8.19
CA VAL A 112 -25.59 12.03 8.33
C VAL A 112 -26.38 13.27 8.74
N ASP A 113 -25.85 14.11 9.64
CA ASP A 113 -26.56 15.29 10.13
C ASP A 113 -26.85 16.28 8.99
N ASN A 114 -25.88 16.54 8.11
CA ASN A 114 -26.07 17.39 6.94
C ASN A 114 -27.05 16.76 5.92
N LEU A 115 -27.04 15.43 5.79
CA LEU A 115 -28.00 14.72 4.93
C LEU A 115 -29.43 14.84 5.45
N LEU A 116 -29.62 14.76 6.77
CA LEU A 116 -30.93 14.93 7.42
C LEU A 116 -31.47 16.35 7.21
N VAL A 117 -30.63 17.38 7.34
CA VAL A 117 -31.04 18.78 7.12
C VAL A 117 -31.46 19.02 5.67
N LYS A 118 -30.81 18.37 4.70
CA LYS A 118 -31.14 18.51 3.26
C LYS A 118 -32.30 17.62 2.82
N HIS A 119 -32.76 16.71 3.66
CA HIS A 119 -33.82 15.78 3.31
C HIS A 119 -35.19 16.48 3.35
N GLN A 120 -35.73 16.84 2.19
CA GLN A 120 -37.13 17.28 2.09
C GLN A 120 -38.07 16.12 2.38
N VAL A 121 -38.92 16.28 3.39
CA VAL A 121 -40.03 15.37 3.66
C VAL A 121 -41.02 15.53 2.52
N HIS A 122 -41.22 14.47 1.73
CA HIS A 122 -42.30 14.44 0.75
C HIS A 122 -43.64 14.47 1.49
N PRO A 123 -44.54 15.42 1.20
CA PRO A 123 -45.88 15.36 1.75
C PRO A 123 -46.57 14.12 1.17
N SER A 124 -47.16 13.31 2.04
CA SER A 124 -48.05 12.22 1.65
C SER A 124 -49.31 12.78 1.01
N HIS A 125 -49.72 12.23 -0.14
CA HIS A 125 -50.99 12.51 -0.80
C HIS A 125 -52.17 11.93 -0.03
#